data_AF-A0AAU4EDV5-F1
#
_entry.id   AF-A0AAU4EDV5-F1
#
_cell.length_a   1.000
_cell.length_b   1.000
_cell.length_c   1.000
_cell.angle_alpha   90.00
_cell.angle_beta   90.00
_cell.angle_gamma   90.00
#
_symmetry.space_group_name_H-M   'P 1'
#
loop_
_entity.id
_entity.type
_entity.pdbx_description
1 polymer ?
#
loop_
_entity_poly.entity_id
_entity_poly.type
_entity_poly.pdbx_seq_one_letter_code
_entity_poly.pdbx_strand_id
1 'polypeptide(L)'
;MLYRLCPPGVLTWCAAPGDAVSLAPAALDRLPWAPAEERTFGADLLRIAVRHGVPSPTGLVLDARHTVDLGRADGLRRDQVVVDDAQEKLRDTTAMRLIEQAYPGSGDLAARLDEKLRTAAENTARQAEEDLAEVLAAPVRPELAEHWRRLGGRCPD
;
A
#
# COMPACT_ATOMS: atom_id res chain seq x y z
N MET A 1 -10.38 9.54 1.63
CA MET A 1 -9.17 9.97 2.35
C MET A 1 -8.21 10.56 1.33
N LEU A 2 -7.61 11.70 1.64
CA LEU A 2 -6.64 12.36 0.78
C LEU A 2 -5.26 12.34 1.44
N TYR A 3 -4.23 12.23 0.62
CA TYR A 3 -2.84 12.49 0.99
C TYR A 3 -2.37 13.79 0.36
N ARG A 4 -1.50 14.51 1.05
CA ARG A 4 -0.79 15.67 0.50
C ARG A 4 0.70 15.49 0.70
N LEU A 5 1.41 15.49 -0.43
CA LEU A 5 2.85 15.43 -0.53
C LEU A 5 3.37 16.86 -0.62
N CYS A 6 4.20 17.27 0.33
CA CYS A 6 4.86 18.58 0.32
C CYS A 6 6.39 18.38 0.27
N PRO A 7 7.13 19.12 -0.56
CA PRO A 7 8.59 19.11 -0.47
C PRO A 7 9.04 19.73 0.86
N PRO A 8 10.15 19.24 1.48
CA PRO A 8 11.13 18.30 0.94
C PRO A 8 10.82 16.80 1.16
N GLY A 9 9.59 16.42 1.51
CA GLY A 9 9.23 15.01 1.76
C GLY A 9 8.24 14.82 2.90
N VAL A 10 7.42 15.82 3.17
CA VAL A 10 6.38 15.76 4.22
C VAL A 10 5.14 15.11 3.62
N LEU A 11 4.61 14.09 4.31
CA LEU A 11 3.33 13.48 3.98
C LEU A 11 2.30 13.84 5.05
N THR A 12 1.19 14.41 4.60
CA THR A 12 0.02 14.68 5.45
C THR A 12 -1.21 13.99 4.87
N TRP A 13 -2.22 13.76 5.68
CA TRP A 13 -3.49 13.17 5.26
C TRP A 13 -4.68 13.97 5.80
N CYS A 14 -5.85 13.81 5.16
CA CYS A 14 -7.10 14.25 5.74
C CYS A 14 -8.24 13.27 5.41
N ALA A 15 -9.24 13.23 6.30
CA ALA A 15 -10.39 12.33 6.18
C ALA A 15 -11.40 12.75 5.09
N ALA A 16 -11.10 13.77 4.28
CA ALA A 16 -11.99 14.19 3.22
C ALA A 16 -12.24 13.06 2.20
N PRO A 17 -13.46 13.01 1.63
CA PRO A 17 -13.78 12.05 0.58
C PRO A 17 -12.98 12.33 -0.69
N GLY A 18 -12.84 11.33 -1.56
CA GLY A 18 -12.00 11.40 -2.75
C GLY A 18 -12.44 12.44 -3.77
N ASP A 19 -13.74 12.69 -3.86
CA ASP A 19 -14.35 13.73 -4.70
C ASP A 19 -13.96 15.16 -4.28
N ALA A 20 -13.46 15.36 -3.05
CA ALA A 20 -12.91 16.64 -2.61
C ALA A 20 -11.64 17.05 -3.40
N VAL A 21 -11.04 16.15 -4.17
CA VAL A 21 -9.94 16.46 -5.11
C VAL A 21 -10.40 17.40 -6.24
N SER A 22 -11.70 17.46 -6.54
CA SER A 22 -12.28 18.39 -7.51
C SER A 22 -12.42 19.83 -7.01
N LEU A 23 -12.09 20.09 -5.74
CA LEU A 23 -12.05 21.46 -5.21
C LEU A 23 -10.99 22.30 -5.93
N ALA A 24 -11.20 23.62 -5.94
CA ALA A 24 -10.18 24.55 -6.42
C ALA A 24 -8.86 24.35 -5.65
N PRO A 25 -7.68 24.48 -6.30
CA PRO A 25 -6.38 24.26 -5.65
C PRO A 25 -6.20 25.00 -4.32
N ALA A 26 -6.67 26.24 -4.22
CA ALA A 26 -6.57 27.05 -3.00
C ALA A 26 -7.46 26.55 -1.84
N ALA A 27 -8.54 25.82 -2.14
CA ALA A 27 -9.41 25.24 -1.12
C ALA A 27 -8.81 23.96 -0.52
N LEU A 28 -7.99 23.22 -1.28
CA LEU A 28 -7.33 21.99 -0.79
C LEU A 28 -6.40 22.25 0.40
N ASP A 29 -5.71 23.40 0.43
CA ASP A 29 -4.82 23.74 1.54
C ASP A 29 -5.55 24.11 2.83
N ARG A 30 -6.85 24.37 2.77
CA ARG A 30 -7.69 24.68 3.94
C ARG A 30 -8.26 23.43 4.62
N LEU A 31 -8.04 22.25 4.05
CA LEU A 31 -8.45 21.00 4.66
C LEU A 31 -7.68 20.74 5.96
N PRO A 32 -8.26 20.03 6.93
CA PRO A 32 -7.61 19.73 8.21
C PRO A 32 -6.56 18.63 8.02
N TRP A 33 -5.38 19.01 7.54
CA TRP A 33 -4.26 18.10 7.30
C TRP A 33 -3.59 17.69 8.60
N ALA A 34 -3.42 16.38 8.80
CA ALA A 34 -2.67 15.78 9.89
C ALA A 34 -1.41 15.05 9.37
N PRO A 35 -0.35 14.89 10.17
CA PRO A 35 0.80 14.05 9.80
C PRO A 35 0.38 12.61 9.49
N ALA A 36 0.92 12.03 8.42
CA ALA A 36 0.71 10.62 8.10
C ALA A 36 1.73 9.76 8.85
N GLU A 37 1.38 9.30 10.06
CA GLU A 37 2.28 8.48 10.89
C GLU A 37 2.43 7.05 10.35
N GLU A 38 1.35 6.50 9.78
CA GLU A 38 1.30 5.12 9.28
C GLU A 38 1.98 4.93 7.93
N ARG A 39 2.26 6.02 7.21
CA ARG A 39 2.80 5.96 5.85
C ARG A 39 3.93 6.97 5.68
N THR A 40 5.07 6.49 5.20
CA THR A 40 6.21 7.34 4.90
C THR A 40 6.12 7.90 3.48
N PHE A 41 6.68 9.09 3.30
CA PHE A 41 6.92 9.63 1.96
C PHE A 41 7.93 8.73 1.23
N GLY A 42 7.59 8.28 0.02
CA GLY A 42 8.44 7.42 -0.79
C GLY A 42 8.42 7.81 -2.27
N ALA A 43 9.42 7.35 -3.03
CA ALA A 43 9.56 7.64 -4.46
C ALA A 43 8.33 7.20 -5.26
N ASP A 44 7.78 6.02 -4.96
CA ASP A 44 6.60 5.50 -5.67
C ASP A 44 5.33 6.30 -5.35
N LEU A 45 5.19 6.82 -4.13
CA LEU A 45 4.09 7.71 -3.79
C LEU A 45 4.16 9.01 -4.61
N LEU A 46 5.36 9.55 -4.79
CA LEU A 46 5.59 10.70 -5.66
C LEU A 46 5.33 10.35 -7.14
N ARG A 47 5.76 9.18 -7.61
CA ARG A 47 5.48 8.69 -8.97
C ARG A 47 3.97 8.60 -9.23
N ILE A 48 3.20 8.11 -8.27
CA ILE A 48 1.73 8.07 -8.35
C ILE A 48 1.16 9.50 -8.32
N ALA A 49 1.65 10.36 -7.43
CA ALA A 49 1.16 11.74 -7.29
C ALA A 49 1.33 12.57 -8.56
N VAL A 50 2.45 12.43 -9.29
CA VAL A 50 2.67 13.14 -10.56
C VAL A 50 1.87 12.56 -11.74
N ARG A 51 1.17 11.44 -11.56
CA ARG A 51 0.29 10.83 -12.57
C ARG A 51 -1.18 11.09 -12.27
N HIS A 52 -1.59 10.93 -11.01
CA HIS A 52 -3.01 10.91 -10.61
C HIS A 52 -3.38 12.04 -9.64
N GLY A 53 -2.42 12.83 -9.18
CA GLY A 53 -2.67 13.89 -8.20
C GLY A 53 -3.28 15.17 -8.79
N VAL A 54 -3.48 16.14 -7.91
CA VAL A 54 -3.95 17.50 -8.19
C VAL A 54 -3.02 18.51 -7.53
N PRO A 55 -2.69 19.61 -8.21
CA PRO A 55 -1.80 20.62 -7.63
C PRO A 55 -2.51 21.36 -6.50
N SER A 56 -1.77 21.61 -5.42
CA SER A 56 -2.14 22.53 -4.34
C SER A 56 -1.00 23.56 -4.18
N PRO A 57 -1.26 24.76 -3.63
CA PRO A 57 -0.21 25.76 -3.44
C PRO A 57 0.99 25.24 -2.62
N THR A 58 0.77 24.30 -1.70
CA THR A 58 1.84 23.73 -0.85
C THR A 58 2.40 22.38 -1.33
N GLY A 59 1.79 21.73 -2.32
CA GLY A 59 2.18 20.36 -2.70
C GLY A 59 1.33 19.71 -3.79
N LEU A 60 1.33 18.38 -3.78
CA LEU A 60 0.45 17.54 -4.61
C LEU A 60 -0.54 16.80 -3.70
N VAL A 61 -1.82 16.90 -4.00
CA VAL A 61 -2.88 16.15 -3.33
C VAL A 61 -3.20 14.90 -4.13
N LEU A 62 -3.34 13.78 -3.46
CA LEU A 62 -3.57 12.46 -4.04
C LEU A 62 -4.71 11.76 -3.31
N ASP A 63 -5.66 11.19 -4.05
CA ASP A 63 -6.67 10.31 -3.47
C ASP A 63 -6.01 8.99 -3.04
N ALA A 64 -6.28 8.57 -1.81
CA ALA A 64 -5.76 7.32 -1.25
C ALA A 64 -6.08 6.10 -2.12
N ARG A 65 -7.17 6.11 -2.90
CA ARG A 65 -7.53 5.01 -3.81
C ARG A 65 -6.41 4.64 -4.78
N HIS A 66 -5.59 5.60 -5.20
CA HIS A 66 -4.47 5.37 -6.13
C HIS A 66 -3.23 4.78 -5.44
N THR A 67 -3.28 4.59 -4.13
CA THR A 67 -2.15 4.16 -3.30
C THR A 67 -2.48 2.94 -2.44
N VAL A 68 -3.63 2.30 -2.69
CA VAL A 68 -4.11 1.16 -1.92
C VAL A 68 -3.17 -0.03 -2.08
N ASP A 69 -2.71 -0.28 -3.30
CA ASP A 69 -1.84 -1.43 -3.59
C ASP A 69 -0.36 -1.16 -3.34
N LEU A 70 0.01 0.09 -3.05
CA LEU A 70 1.39 0.44 -2.73
C LEU A 70 1.83 -0.22 -1.42
N GLY A 71 2.76 -1.18 -1.54
CA GLY A 71 3.28 -1.98 -0.42
C GLY A 71 2.36 -3.11 0.05
N ARG A 72 1.21 -3.31 -0.60
CA ARG A 72 0.24 -4.35 -0.24
C ARG A 72 0.79 -5.76 -0.49
N ALA A 73 1.44 -5.97 -1.63
CA ALA A 73 2.08 -7.25 -1.96
C ALA A 73 3.17 -7.62 -0.94
N ASP A 74 4.04 -6.67 -0.59
CA ASP A 74 5.05 -6.86 0.44
C ASP A 74 4.42 -7.16 1.82
N GLY A 75 3.33 -6.47 2.16
CA GLY A 75 2.57 -6.74 3.38
C GLY A 75 2.07 -8.18 3.43
N LEU A 76 1.41 -8.63 2.36
CA LEU A 76 0.89 -9.99 2.24
C LEU A 76 1.99 -11.06 2.37
N ARG A 77 3.14 -10.84 1.73
CA ARG A 77 4.27 -11.78 1.82
C ARG A 77 4.90 -11.79 3.22
N ARG A 78 5.01 -10.64 3.89
CA ARG A 78 5.49 -10.57 5.28
C ARG A 78 4.53 -11.29 6.22
N ASP A 79 3.23 -11.05 6.08
CA ASP A 79 2.22 -11.72 6.89
C ASP A 79 2.25 -13.24 6.67
N GLN A 80 2.45 -13.69 5.42
CA GLN A 80 2.61 -15.11 5.11
C GLN A 80 3.83 -15.72 5.82
N VAL A 81 4.97 -15.02 5.87
CA VAL A 81 6.16 -15.49 6.62
C VAL A 81 5.85 -15.64 8.11
N VAL A 82 5.12 -14.69 8.71
CA VAL A 82 4.70 -14.77 10.12
C VAL A 82 3.76 -15.95 10.36
N VAL A 83 2.81 -16.17 9.45
CA VAL A 83 1.89 -17.32 9.52
C VAL A 83 2.66 -18.63 9.39
N ASP A 84 3.57 -18.75 8.42
CA ASP A 84 4.37 -19.96 8.21
C ASP A 84 5.22 -20.31 9.46
N ASP A 85 5.87 -19.31 10.08
CA ASP A 85 6.64 -19.48 11.32
C ASP A 85 5.74 -19.90 12.51
N ALA A 86 4.55 -19.29 12.64
CA ALA A 86 3.60 -19.66 13.68
C ALA A 86 3.07 -21.10 13.49
N GLN A 87 2.85 -21.52 12.24
CA GLN A 87 2.39 -22.86 11.90
C GLN A 87 3.46 -23.92 12.19
N GLU A 88 4.73 -23.65 11.86
CA GLU A 88 5.85 -24.53 12.18
C GLU A 88 5.95 -24.77 13.68
N LYS A 89 5.89 -23.70 14.49
CA LYS A 89 5.87 -23.78 15.95
C LYS A 89 4.69 -24.58 16.49
N LEU A 90 3.51 -24.47 15.87
CA LEU A 90 2.32 -25.20 16.27
C LEU A 90 2.46 -26.71 16.02
N ARG A 91 3.04 -27.12 14.88
CA ARG A 91 3.23 -28.53 14.51
C ARG A 91 4.12 -29.28 15.52
N ASP A 92 5.07 -28.58 16.12
CA ASP A 92 5.97 -29.17 17.12
C ASP A 92 5.33 -29.36 18.50
N THR A 93 4.12 -28.83 18.73
CA THR A 93 3.45 -28.94 20.03
C THR A 93 2.96 -30.36 20.33
N THR A 94 3.00 -30.72 21.61
CA THR A 94 2.45 -31.99 22.11
C THR A 94 0.97 -32.16 21.74
N ALA A 95 0.21 -31.07 21.72
CA ALA A 95 -1.21 -31.09 21.35
C ALA A 95 -1.42 -31.57 19.90
N MET A 96 -0.64 -31.07 18.94
CA MET A 96 -0.74 -31.51 17.55
C MET A 96 -0.34 -32.97 17.36
N ARG A 97 0.65 -33.46 18.12
CA ARG A 97 1.02 -34.89 18.11
C ARG A 97 -0.11 -35.78 18.64
N LEU A 98 -0.85 -35.33 19.66
CA LEU A 98 -2.01 -36.06 20.18
C LEU A 98 -3.18 -36.07 19.18
N ILE A 99 -3.39 -34.97 18.45
CA ILE A 99 -4.41 -34.90 17.39
C ILE A 99 -4.09 -35.91 16.29
N GLU A 100 -2.84 -36.00 15.84
CA GLU A 100 -2.44 -36.96 14.81
C GLU A 100 -2.58 -38.42 15.28
N GLN A 101 -2.34 -38.70 16.57
CA GLN A 101 -2.58 -40.02 17.15
C GLN A 101 -4.08 -40.38 17.20
N ALA A 102 -4.94 -39.40 17.50
CA ALA A 102 -6.38 -39.59 17.54
C ALA A 102 -7.02 -39.65 16.13
N TYR A 103 -6.45 -38.93 15.17
CA TYR A 103 -6.92 -38.79 13.80
C TYR A 103 -5.74 -38.89 12.81
N PRO A 104 -5.30 -40.12 12.47
CA PRO A 104 -4.19 -40.32 11.54
C PRO A 104 -4.46 -39.67 10.18
N GLY A 105 -3.48 -38.93 9.65
CA GLY A 105 -3.58 -38.17 8.40
C GLY A 105 -4.08 -36.73 8.58
N SER A 106 -4.35 -36.28 9.81
CA SER A 106 -4.73 -34.89 10.09
C SER A 106 -3.62 -33.90 9.73
N GLY A 107 -2.35 -34.28 9.94
CA GLY A 107 -1.18 -33.50 9.55
C GLY A 107 -1.05 -33.32 8.05
N ASP A 108 -1.30 -34.36 7.26
CA ASP A 108 -1.27 -34.29 5.79
C ASP A 108 -2.39 -33.40 5.25
N LEU A 109 -3.58 -33.48 5.85
CA LEU A 109 -4.69 -32.60 5.50
C LEU A 109 -4.36 -31.14 5.83
N ALA A 110 -3.80 -30.86 7.01
CA ALA A 110 -3.36 -29.53 7.40
C ALA A 110 -2.29 -29.00 6.44
N ALA A 111 -1.27 -29.79 6.11
CA ALA A 111 -0.22 -29.39 5.17
C ALA A 111 -0.76 -29.04 3.77
N ARG A 112 -1.76 -29.78 3.27
CA ARG A 112 -2.41 -29.47 1.99
C ARG A 112 -3.24 -28.19 2.04
N LEU A 113 -3.90 -27.92 3.18
CA LEU A 113 -4.65 -26.68 3.38
C LEU A 113 -3.70 -25.48 3.45
N ASP A 114 -2.60 -25.62 4.18
CA ASP A 114 -1.56 -24.59 4.30
C ASP A 114 -0.98 -24.23 2.93
N GLU A 115 -0.68 -25.22 2.09
CA GLU A 115 -0.18 -24.98 0.74
C GLU A 115 -1.20 -24.24 -0.16
N LYS A 116 -2.48 -24.58 -0.04
CA LYS A 116 -3.55 -23.85 -0.75
C LYS A 116 -3.66 -22.40 -0.28
N LEU A 117 -3.55 -22.16 1.02
CA LEU A 117 -3.59 -20.81 1.59
C LEU A 117 -2.38 -19.99 1.13
N ARG A 118 -1.18 -20.57 1.17
CA ARG A 118 0.05 -19.93 0.65
C ARG A 118 -0.08 -19.57 -0.82
N THR A 119 -0.58 -20.50 -1.64
CA THR A 119 -0.82 -20.25 -3.07
C THR A 119 -1.84 -19.11 -3.27
N ALA A 120 -2.91 -19.07 -2.48
CA ALA A 120 -3.91 -18.00 -2.55
C ALA A 120 -3.34 -16.64 -2.11
N ALA A 121 -2.52 -16.61 -1.06
CA ALA A 121 -1.83 -15.41 -0.60
C ALA A 121 -0.88 -14.86 -1.68
N GLU A 122 -0.06 -15.72 -2.30
CA GLU A 122 0.85 -15.29 -3.37
C GLU A 122 0.10 -14.81 -4.62
N ASN A 123 -0.99 -15.47 -5.00
CA ASN A 123 -1.84 -14.98 -6.10
C ASN A 123 -2.43 -13.59 -5.79
N THR A 124 -2.81 -13.34 -4.54
CA THR A 124 -3.31 -12.03 -4.09
C THR A 124 -2.20 -10.98 -4.10
N ALA A 125 -0.98 -11.35 -3.70
CA ALA A 125 0.19 -10.46 -3.77
C ALA A 125 0.52 -10.09 -5.22
N ARG A 126 0.53 -11.06 -6.14
CA ARG A 126 0.74 -10.82 -7.56
C ARG A 126 -0.33 -9.89 -8.15
N GLN A 127 -1.60 -10.10 -7.81
CA GLN A 127 -2.68 -9.20 -8.27
C GLN A 127 -2.43 -7.75 -7.80
N ALA A 128 -2.03 -7.55 -6.54
CA ALA A 128 -1.71 -6.22 -6.04
C ALA A 128 -0.52 -5.57 -6.78
N GLU A 129 0.48 -6.35 -7.20
CA GLU A 129 1.59 -5.86 -8.02
C GLU A 129 1.14 -5.47 -9.43
N GLU A 130 0.26 -6.25 -10.05
CA GLU A 130 -0.33 -5.96 -11.35
C GLU A 130 -1.18 -4.68 -11.30
N ASP A 131 -2.02 -4.54 -10.29
CA ASP A 131 -2.85 -3.34 -10.06
C ASP A 131 -1.97 -2.09 -9.86
N LEU A 132 -0.90 -2.20 -9.06
CA LEU A 132 0.07 -1.11 -8.86
C LEU A 132 0.81 -0.77 -10.17
N ALA A 133 1.19 -1.79 -10.96
CA ALA A 133 1.84 -1.59 -12.24
C ALA A 133 0.92 -0.85 -13.23
N GLU A 134 -0.39 -1.15 -13.24
CA GLU A 134 -1.37 -0.43 -14.05
C GLU A 134 -1.44 1.06 -13.65
N VAL A 135 -1.48 1.35 -12.34
CA VAL A 135 -1.48 2.74 -11.84
C VAL A 135 -0.22 3.48 -12.26
N LEU A 136 0.94 2.82 -12.24
CA LEU A 136 2.24 3.41 -12.60
C LEU A 136 2.46 3.51 -14.12
N ALA A 137 1.76 2.69 -14.92
CA ALA A 137 1.82 2.72 -16.38
C ALA A 137 1.20 4.00 -16.97
N ALA A 138 0.33 4.68 -16.23
CA ALA A 138 -0.19 5.99 -16.63
C ALA A 138 0.97 6.98 -16.91
N PRO A 139 0.88 7.79 -17.98
CA PRO A 139 1.93 8.75 -18.30
C PRO A 139 2.05 9.82 -17.20
N VAL A 140 3.28 10.26 -16.96
CA VAL A 140 3.54 11.40 -16.06
C VAL A 140 2.88 12.64 -16.65
N ARG A 141 2.15 13.38 -15.80
CA ARG A 141 1.55 14.66 -16.17
C ARG A 141 2.59 15.77 -16.03
N PRO A 142 3.07 16.37 -17.14
CA PRO A 142 4.19 17.30 -17.11
C PRO A 142 3.91 18.52 -16.23
N GLU A 143 2.66 18.98 -16.18
CA GLU A 143 2.23 20.11 -15.35
C GLU A 143 2.38 19.82 -13.84
N LEU A 144 2.16 18.58 -13.41
CA LEU A 144 2.32 18.18 -12.00
C LEU A 144 3.79 18.04 -11.63
N ALA A 145 4.60 17.47 -12.54
CA ALA A 145 6.03 17.34 -12.36
C ALA A 145 6.73 18.72 -12.33
N GLU A 146 6.29 19.67 -13.17
CA GLU A 146 6.76 21.05 -13.12
C GLU A 146 6.30 21.76 -11.85
N HIS A 147 5.04 21.59 -11.45
CA HIS A 147 4.54 22.13 -10.19
C HIS A 147 5.37 21.66 -8.99
N TRP A 148 5.64 20.35 -8.89
CA TRP A 148 6.49 19.78 -7.85
C TRP A 148 7.89 20.39 -7.82
N ARG A 149 8.52 20.56 -8.99
CA ARG A 149 9.84 21.20 -9.12
C ARG A 149 9.83 22.67 -8.69
N ARG A 150 8.78 23.42 -9.03
CA ARG A 150 8.64 24.83 -8.61
C ARG A 150 8.51 25.00 -7.10
N LEU A 151 7.91 24.02 -6.43
CA LEU A 151 7.84 23.98 -4.96
C LEU A 151 9.16 23.56 -4.30
N GLY A 152 10.22 23.30 -5.07
CA GLY A 152 11.52 22.86 -4.58
C GLY A 152 11.66 21.34 -4.45
N GLY A 153 10.70 20.57 -4.95
CA GLY A 153 10.77 19.12 -5.02
C GLY A 153 11.71 18.61 -6.12
N ARG A 154 12.24 17.39 -5.95
CA ARG A 154 12.97 16.66 -7.00
C ARG A 154 12.09 15.52 -7.50
N CYS A 155 12.00 15.37 -8.83
CA CYS A 155 11.32 14.22 -9.41
C CYS A 155 12.20 12.97 -9.25
N PRO A 156 11.61 11.79 -9.00
CA PRO A 156 12.35 10.54 -9.04
C PRO A 156 12.67 10.22 -10.51
N ASP A 157 13.91 9.81 -10.77
CA ASP A 157 14.35 9.31 -12.08
C ASP A 157 13.58 8.02 -12.47
#